data_AF-A0A963CWU8-F1
#
_entry.id   AF-A0A963CWU8-F1
#
_cell.length_a   1.000
_cell.length_b   1.000
_cell.length_c   1.000
_cell.angle_alpha   90.00
_cell.angle_beta   90.00
_cell.angle_gamma   90.00
#
_symmetry.space_group_name_H-M   'P 1'
#
loop_
_entity.id
_entity.type
_entity.pdbx_description
1 polymer ?
#
loop_
_entity_poly.entity_id
_entity_poly.type
_entity_poly.pdbx_seq_one_letter_code
_entity_poly.pdbx_strand_id
1 'polypeptide(L)' 'VTVALVLLILTVFYHAQQGLQVVIEDYVSTHWQRTAAIIVVSFLCLLLAVIGVIAVLRIALGG' A
#
# COMPACT_ATOMS: atom_id res chain seq x y z
N VAL A 1 17.12 -0.61 13.54
CA VAL A 1 16.15 0.33 12.93
C VAL A 1 15.55 -0.21 11.63
N THR A 2 16.35 -0.80 10.74
CA THR A 2 15.90 -1.35 9.44
C THR A 2 14.69 -2.27 9.53
N VAL A 3 14.72 -3.28 10.42
CA VAL A 3 13.59 -4.22 10.58
C VAL A 3 12.30 -3.51 10.99
N ALA A 4 12.38 -2.56 11.94
CA ALA A 4 11.23 -1.79 12.38
C ALA A 4 10.64 -0.93 11.24
N LEU A 5 11.49 -0.32 10.40
CA LEU A 5 11.04 0.46 9.25
C LEU A 5 10.39 -0.42 8.17
N VAL A 6 10.93 -1.61 7.91
CA VAL A 6 10.32 -2.57 6.98
C VAL A 6 8.94 -3.00 7.47
N LEU A 7 8.83 -3.39 8.75
CA LEU A 7 7.54 -3.76 9.34
C LEU A 7 6.54 -2.60 9.33
N LEU A 8 7.00 -1.38 9.62
CA LEU A 8 6.18 -0.17 9.56
C LEU A 8 5.62 0.06 8.14
N ILE A 9 6.48 0.02 7.12
CA ILE A 9 6.07 0.22 5.72
C ILE A 9 5.02 -0.82 5.32
N LEU A 10 5.27 -2.10 5.60
CA LEU A 10 4.33 -3.17 5.28
C LEU A 10 2.99 -2.97 6.00
N THR A 11 3.02 -2.62 7.29
CA THR A 11 1.81 -2.44 8.10
C THR A 11 0.99 -1.23 7.64
N VAL A 12 1.65 -0.10 7.36
CA VAL A 12 0.98 1.14 6.92
C VAL A 12 0.32 0.94 5.57
N PHE A 13 1.01 0.35 4.59
CA PHE A 13 0.42 0.13 3.26
C PHE A 13 -0.67 -0.94 3.28
N TYR A 14 -0.54 -1.97 4.14
CA TYR A 14 -1.61 -2.94 4.36
C TYR A 14 -2.85 -2.27 4.96
N HIS A 15 -2.68 -1.48 6.03
CA HIS A 15 -3.79 -0.77 6.67
C HIS A 15 -4.43 0.27 5.73
N ALA A 16 -3.63 1.02 4.98
CA ALA A 16 -4.11 2.00 4.02
C ALA A 16 -4.93 1.36 2.89
N GLN A 17 -4.50 0.20 2.38
CA GLN A 17 -5.24 -0.54 1.36
C GLN A 17 -6.63 -0.95 1.88
N GLN A 18 -6.73 -1.48 3.10
CA GLN A 18 -8.00 -1.87 3.70
C GLN A 18 -8.90 -0.66 4.00
N GLY A 19 -8.33 0.41 4.55
CA GLY A 19 -9.08 1.63 4.85
C GLY A 19 -9.64 2.30 3.59
N LEU A 20 -8.83 2.40 2.54
CA LEU A 20 -9.26 3.01 1.29
C LEU A 20 -10.27 2.12 0.52
N GLN A 21 -10.22 0.80 0.70
CA GLN A 21 -11.25 -0.09 0.18
C GLN A 21 -12.63 0.27 0.76
N VAL A 22 -12.76 0.44 2.09
CA VAL A 22 -14.04 0.81 2.72
C VAL A 22 -14.54 2.15 2.20
N VAL A 23 -13.65 3.15 2.08
CA VAL A 23 -14.01 4.46 1.50
C VAL A 23 -14.53 4.30 0.06
N ILE A 24 -13.85 3.50 -0.78
CA ILE A 24 -14.32 3.27 -2.16
C ILE A 24 -15.67 2.56 -2.16
N GLU A 25 -15.88 1.59 -1.26
CA GLU A 25 -17.13 0.87 -1.11
C GLU A 25 -18.27 1.74 -0.56
N ASP A 26 -17.98 2.81 0.16
CA ASP A 26 -19.01 3.73 0.67
C ASP A 26 -19.38 4.80 -0.36
N TYR A 27 -18.42 5.25 -1.18
CA TYR A 27 -18.62 6.41 -2.06
C TYR A 27 -18.77 6.10 -3.55
N VAL A 28 -18.39 4.90 -4.02
CA VAL A 28 -18.53 4.52 -5.43
C VAL A 28 -19.72 3.59 -5.63
N SER A 29 -20.83 4.14 -6.12
CA SER A 29 -22.09 3.40 -6.34
C SER A 29 -22.05 2.50 -7.58
N THR A 30 -21.26 2.87 -8.60
CA THR A 30 -21.17 2.11 -9.84
C THR A 30 -20.24 0.91 -9.66
N HIS A 31 -20.78 -0.31 -9.83
CA HIS A 31 -20.08 -1.57 -9.55
C HIS A 31 -18.72 -1.70 -10.27
N TRP A 32 -18.67 -1.45 -11.58
CA TRP A 32 -17.43 -1.63 -12.34
C TRP A 32 -16.36 -0.59 -11.96
N GLN A 33 -16.78 0.66 -11.67
CA GLN A 33 -15.88 1.73 -11.22
C GLN A 33 -15.30 1.42 -9.85
N ARG A 34 -16.14 0.91 -8.94
CA ARG A 34 -15.71 0.46 -7.60
C ARG A 34 -14.63 -0.60 -7.71
N THR A 35 -14.88 -1.68 -8.45
CA THR A 35 -13.92 -2.78 -8.60
C THR A 35 -12.63 -2.30 -9.26
N ALA A 36 -12.72 -1.48 -10.32
CA ALA A 36 -11.54 -0.91 -10.96
C ALA A 36 -10.72 -0.04 -9.99
N ALA A 37 -11.38 0.82 -9.20
CA ALA A 37 -10.72 1.67 -8.20
C ALA A 37 -10.03 0.84 -7.11
N ILE A 38 -10.68 -0.21 -6.58
CA ILE A 38 -10.09 -1.11 -5.59
C ILE A 38 -8.85 -1.81 -6.15
N ILE A 39 -8.89 -2.29 -7.40
CA ILE A 39 -7.74 -2.93 -8.06
C ILE A 39 -6.57 -1.94 -8.19
N VAL A 40 -6.85 -0.75 -8.71
CA VAL A 40 -5.83 0.30 -8.90
C VAL A 40 -5.18 0.67 -7.57
N VAL A 41 -5.99 0.96 -6.54
CA VAL A 41 -5.49 1.30 -5.21
C VAL A 41 -4.67 0.17 -4.59
N SER A 42 -5.16 -1.06 -4.66
CA SER A 42 -4.45 -2.21 -4.09
C SER A 42 -3.10 -2.43 -4.77
N PHE A 43 -3.04 -2.25 -6.09
CA PHE A 43 -1.80 -2.36 -6.85
C PHE A 43 -0.82 -1.22 -6.52
N LEU A 44 -1.32 0.01 -6.38
CA LEU A 44 -0.51 1.16 -5.95
C LEU A 44 0.06 0.97 -4.54
N CYS A 45 -0.75 0.52 -3.58
CA CYS A 45 -0.29 0.23 -2.22
C CYS A 45 0.80 -0.85 -2.22
N LEU A 46 0.61 -1.93 -2.99
CA LEU A 46 1.62 -2.99 -3.15
C LEU A 46 2.92 -2.46 -3.76
N LEU A 47 2.83 -1.71 -4.86
CA LEU A 47 4.00 -1.13 -5.53
C LEU A 47 4.77 -0.21 -4.59
N LEU A 48 4.09 0.71 -3.91
CA LEU A 48 4.72 1.66 -2.99
C LEU A 48 5.34 0.96 -1.78
N ALA A 49 4.69 -0.09 -1.25
CA ALA A 49 5.27 -0.91 -0.18
C ALA A 49 6.57 -1.59 -0.64
N VAL A 50 6.58 -2.20 -1.83
CA VAL A 50 7.76 -2.86 -2.40
C VAL A 50 8.89 -1.85 -2.65
N ILE A 51 8.57 -0.70 -3.26
CA ILE A 51 9.55 0.38 -3.50
C ILE A 51 10.13 0.86 -2.16
N GLY A 52 9.29 1.10 -1.15
CA GLY A 52 9.72 1.53 0.18
C GLY A 52 10.63 0.53 0.87
N VAL A 53 10.28 -0.76 0.83
CA VAL A 53 11.11 -1.83 1.41
C VAL A 53 12.46 -1.91 0.68
N ILE A 54 12.48 -1.90 -0.66
CA ILE A 54 13.72 -1.92 -1.44
C ILE A 54 14.58 -0.70 -1.13
N ALA A 55 14.00 0.49 -1.01
CA ALA A 55 14.72 1.71 -0.66
C ALA A 55 15.37 1.62 0.73
N VAL A 56 14.63 1.17 1.75
CA VAL A 56 15.15 0.95 3.11
C VAL A 56 16.27 -0.07 3.11
N LEU A 57 16.12 -1.19 2.39
CA LEU A 57 17.15 -2.21 2.28
C LEU A 57 18.41 -1.68 1.58
N ARG A 58 18.27 -0.90 0.50
CA ARG A 58 19.41 -0.28 -0.18
C ARG A 58 20.18 0.66 0.75
N ILE A 59 19.49 1.52 1.49
CA ILE A 59 20.12 2.44 2.45
C ILE A 59 20.79 1.66 3.59
N ALA A 60 20.16 0.60 4.08
CA ALA A 60 20.71 -0.18 5.19
C ALA A 60 21.91 -1.07 4.81
N LEU A 61 22.03 -1.49 3.55
CA LEU A 61 23.07 -2.41 3.08
C LEU A 61 24.22 -1.73 2.32
N GLY A 62 24.01 -0.50 1.83
CA GLY A 62 25.01 0.23 1.04
C GLY A 62 24.87 1.75 1.07
N GLY A 63 24.15 2.28 2.06
CA GLY A 63 24.35 3.64 2.52
C GLY A 63 25.62 3.78 3.34
#